data_AF-A0AA45G5P2-F1
#
_entry.id   AF-A0AA45G5P2-F1
#
_cell.length_a   1.000
_cell.length_b   1.000
_cell.length_c   1.000
_cell.angle_alpha   90.00
_cell.angle_beta   90.00
_cell.angle_gamma   90.00
#
_symmetry.space_group_name_H-M   'P 1'
#
loop_
_entity.id
_entity.type
_entity.pdbx_description
1 polymer ?
#
loop_
_entity_poly.entity_id
_entity_poly.type
_entity_poly.pdbx_seq_one_letter_code
_entity_poly.pdbx_strand_id
1 'polypeptide(L)'
;MVSRDVRVDDLEAALSATVSFTADPKDEGWYRGQWAGADLYARLGNFPDEHLYSLYLGNGRWMDFTTKPAGWSFASTADWPPGARPRLPKGYFYPES
;
A
#
# COMPACT_ATOMS: atom_id res chain seq x y z
N MET A 1 -11.92 -2.26 -2.87
CA MET A 1 -11.57 -3.42 -2.03
C MET A 1 -10.42 -4.17 -2.66
N VAL A 2 -9.29 -4.31 -1.97
CA VAL A 2 -8.16 -5.16 -2.39
C VAL A 2 -8.64 -6.62 -2.43
N SER A 3 -8.41 -7.32 -3.54
CA SER A 3 -8.82 -8.72 -3.66
C SER A 3 -8.02 -9.61 -2.72
N ARG A 4 -8.68 -10.62 -2.14
CA ARG A 4 -8.06 -11.66 -1.30
C ARG A 4 -7.07 -12.53 -2.07
N ASP A 5 -7.17 -12.55 -3.40
CA ASP A 5 -6.32 -13.36 -4.27
C ASP A 5 -4.96 -12.71 -4.58
N VAL A 6 -4.78 -11.45 -4.20
CA VAL A 6 -3.52 -10.74 -4.44
C VAL A 6 -2.50 -11.14 -3.38
N ARG A 7 -1.31 -11.55 -3.84
CA ARG A 7 -0.20 -11.99 -3.00
C ARG A 7 1.11 -11.42 -3.51
N VAL A 8 2.01 -11.14 -2.58
CA VAL A 8 3.41 -10.80 -2.87
C VAL A 8 4.24 -12.04 -2.56
N ASP A 9 4.55 -12.82 -3.60
CA ASP A 9 5.24 -14.10 -3.44
C ASP A 9 6.76 -13.92 -3.20
N ASP A 10 7.35 -12.84 -3.73
CA ASP A 10 8.73 -12.45 -3.48
C ASP A 10 8.78 -10.99 -3.01
N LEU A 11 8.91 -10.82 -1.69
CA LEU A 11 8.93 -9.52 -1.05
C LEU A 11 10.19 -8.72 -1.40
N GLU A 12 11.35 -9.36 -1.45
CA GLU A 12 12.62 -8.68 -1.70
C GLU A 12 12.67 -8.14 -3.13
N ALA A 13 12.21 -8.94 -4.10
CA ALA A 13 12.11 -8.51 -5.49
C ALA A 13 11.05 -7.41 -5.68
N ALA A 14 9.90 -7.50 -5.00
CA ALA A 14 8.86 -6.47 -5.07
C ALA A 14 9.35 -5.11 -4.51
N LEU A 15 10.11 -5.13 -3.41
CA LEU A 15 10.69 -3.92 -2.83
C LEU A 15 11.83 -3.34 -3.68
N SER A 16 12.56 -4.17 -4.41
CA SER A 16 13.63 -3.71 -5.30
C SER A 16 13.14 -3.24 -6.68
N ALA A 17 11.86 -3.46 -6.98
CA ALA A 17 11.27 -3.16 -8.28
C ALA A 17 11.06 -1.66 -8.54
N THR A 18 11.03 -1.29 -9.81
CA THR A 18 10.52 0.02 -10.25
C THR A 18 9.02 -0.12 -10.52
N VAL A 19 8.19 0.57 -9.72
CA VAL A 19 6.74 0.43 -9.78
C VAL A 19 6.09 1.82 -9.74
N SER A 20 5.20 2.07 -10.68
CA SER A 20 4.36 3.26 -10.70
C SER A 20 2.99 2.90 -10.13
N PHE A 21 2.67 3.51 -9.01
CA PHE A 21 1.41 3.36 -8.30
C PHE A 21 0.46 4.49 -8.67
N THR A 22 -0.78 4.15 -8.99
CA THR A 22 -1.89 5.09 -9.21
C THR A 22 -3.01 4.77 -8.23
N ALA A 23 -3.88 5.73 -7.91
CA ALA A 23 -5.07 5.46 -7.09
C ALA A 23 -5.88 4.29 -7.66
N ASP A 24 -6.30 3.36 -6.82
CA ASP A 24 -7.14 2.23 -7.22
C ASP A 24 -8.57 2.74 -7.50
N PRO A 25 -9.11 2.60 -8.72
CA PRO A 25 -10.47 3.04 -9.03
C PRO A 25 -11.56 2.31 -8.21
N LYS A 26 -11.22 1.20 -7.55
CA LYS A 26 -12.15 0.41 -6.72
C LYS A 26 -12.00 0.66 -5.23
N ASP A 27 -10.99 1.42 -4.81
CA ASP A 27 -10.70 1.67 -3.40
C ASP A 27 -9.87 2.94 -3.24
N GLU A 28 -10.52 4.03 -2.86
CA GLU A 28 -9.87 5.33 -2.68
C GLU A 28 -8.78 5.31 -1.59
N GLY A 29 -8.76 4.29 -0.72
CA GLY A 29 -7.73 4.09 0.29
C GLY A 29 -6.48 3.36 -0.20
N TRP A 30 -6.45 2.89 -1.45
CA TRP A 30 -5.34 2.12 -2.00
C TRP A 30 -4.82 2.70 -3.31
N TYR A 31 -3.55 2.44 -3.54
CA TYR A 31 -2.87 2.62 -4.80
C TYR A 31 -2.52 1.25 -5.35
N ARG A 32 -2.69 1.12 -6.65
CA ARG A 32 -2.35 -0.09 -7.40
C ARG A 32 -1.18 0.19 -8.31
N GLY A 33 -0.18 -0.68 -8.25
CA GLY A 33 0.92 -0.77 -9.20
C GLY A 33 0.97 -2.17 -9.80
N GLN A 34 1.74 -2.35 -10.86
CA GLN A 34 1.98 -3.67 -11.45
C GLN A 34 3.46 -3.98 -11.45
N TRP A 35 3.79 -5.22 -11.09
CA TRP A 35 5.14 -5.76 -11.11
C TRP A 35 5.09 -7.22 -11.52
N ALA A 36 5.91 -7.62 -12.50
CA ALA A 36 6.02 -8.99 -12.98
C ALA A 36 4.67 -9.65 -13.35
N GLY A 37 3.70 -8.87 -13.84
CA GLY A 37 2.35 -9.36 -14.17
C GLY A 37 1.41 -9.54 -12.97
N ALA A 38 1.89 -9.27 -11.75
CA ALA A 38 1.09 -9.24 -10.53
C ALA A 38 0.73 -7.80 -10.14
N ASP A 39 -0.42 -7.65 -9.49
CA ASP A 39 -0.82 -6.39 -8.89
C ASP A 39 -0.17 -6.23 -7.52
N LEU A 40 0.42 -5.05 -7.28
CA LEU A 40 0.86 -4.62 -5.96
C LEU A 40 -0.09 -3.55 -5.45
N TYR A 41 -0.48 -3.68 -4.19
CA TYR A 41 -1.32 -2.70 -3.52
C TYR A 41 -0.55 -2.04 -2.40
N ALA A 42 -0.39 -0.73 -2.53
CA ALA A 42 0.23 0.11 -1.53
C ALA A 42 -0.78 1.15 -1.07
N ARG A 43 -0.71 1.57 0.18
CA ARG A 43 -1.45 2.74 0.67
C ARG A 43 -0.50 3.66 1.40
N LEU A 44 -0.82 4.94 1.41
CA LEU A 44 -0.24 5.85 2.37
C LEU A 44 -1.18 5.84 3.60
N GLY A 45 -0.66 5.62 4.80
CA GLY A 45 -1.46 5.73 6.03
C GLY A 45 -1.47 7.17 6.53
N ASN A 46 -2.60 7.68 7.04
CA ASN A 46 -2.71 9.08 7.48
C ASN A 46 -1.91 9.33 8.77
N PHE A 47 -0.75 10.00 8.67
CA PHE A 47 0.05 10.42 9.83
C PHE A 47 0.40 11.91 9.69
N PRO A 48 0.19 12.72 10.75
CA PRO A 48 0.51 14.13 10.72
C PRO A 48 2.02 14.42 10.75
N ASP A 49 2.83 13.45 11.22
CA ASP A 49 4.25 13.67 11.52
C ASP A 49 5.21 13.04 10.50
N GLU A 50 4.79 12.02 9.74
CA GLU A 50 5.65 11.31 8.79
C GLU A 50 4.86 10.64 7.64
N HIS A 51 5.46 10.47 6.47
CA HIS A 51 4.84 9.62 5.44
C HIS A 51 5.02 8.16 5.83
N LEU A 52 3.91 7.44 6.06
CA LEU A 52 3.95 5.99 6.24
C LEU A 52 3.26 5.32 5.07
N TYR A 53 3.89 4.25 4.59
CA TYR A 53 3.42 3.43 3.49
C TYR A 53 3.13 2.02 4.02
N SER A 54 2.07 1.38 3.52
CA SER A 54 1.79 -0.03 3.78
C SER A 54 1.72 -0.78 2.46
N LEU A 55 2.49 -1.86 2.32
CA LEU A 55 2.34 -2.83 1.23
C LEU A 55 1.44 -3.98 1.69
N TYR A 56 0.40 -4.29 0.93
CA TYR A 56 -0.39 -5.49 1.14
C TYR A 56 0.35 -6.74 0.65
N LEU A 57 0.48 -7.74 1.50
CA LEU A 57 1.19 -9.00 1.20
C LEU A 57 0.23 -10.14 0.82
N GLY A 58 -1.08 -9.94 0.97
CA GLY A 58 -2.09 -10.98 0.79
C GLY A 58 -2.64 -11.53 2.10
N ASN A 59 -3.82 -12.14 2.04
CA ASN A 59 -4.51 -12.79 3.16
C ASN A 59 -4.60 -11.91 4.43
N GLY A 60 -4.90 -10.61 4.29
CA GLY A 60 -5.00 -9.69 5.42
C GLY A 60 -3.66 -9.25 6.03
N ARG A 61 -2.52 -9.66 5.45
CA ARG A 61 -1.18 -9.28 5.92
C ARG A 61 -0.68 -8.05 5.16
N TRP A 62 0.05 -7.19 5.86
CA TRP A 62 0.74 -6.04 5.27
C TRP A 62 2.08 -5.79 5.96
N MET A 63 2.91 -4.97 5.33
CA MET A 63 4.17 -4.47 5.87
C MET A 63 4.18 -2.95 5.80
N ASP A 64 4.45 -2.31 6.93
CA ASP A 64 4.54 -0.85 7.05
C ASP A 64 6.00 -0.39 6.94
N PHE A 65 6.22 0.76 6.31
CA PHE A 65 7.53 1.39 6.19
C PHE A 65 7.39 2.91 6.10
N THR A 66 8.35 3.63 6.67
CA THR A 66 8.37 5.10 6.71
C THR A 66 9.04 5.72 5.48
N THR A 67 9.85 4.93 4.77
CA THR A 67 10.49 5.35 3.52
C THR A 67 10.10 4.38 2.42
N LYS A 68 9.45 4.89 1.37
CA LYS A 68 9.12 4.06 0.21
C LYS A 68 10.39 3.53 -0.46
N PRO A 69 10.34 2.33 -1.07
CA PRO A 69 11.44 1.87 -1.90
C PRO A 69 11.79 2.87 -3.02
N ALA A 70 13.07 2.92 -3.37
CA ALA A 70 13.62 3.95 -4.25
C ALA A 70 12.96 3.95 -5.64
N GLY A 71 12.70 2.75 -6.20
CA GLY A 71 12.08 2.58 -7.51
C GLY A 71 10.56 2.83 -7.53
N TRP A 72 9.92 3.03 -6.39
CA TRP A 72 8.48 3.22 -6.32
C TRP A 72 8.11 4.67 -6.55
N SER A 73 7.10 4.93 -7.35
CA SER A 73 6.54 6.27 -7.56
C SER A 73 5.03 6.23 -7.39
N PHE A 74 4.44 7.31 -6.88
CA PHE A 74 3.00 7.42 -6.66
C PHE A 74 2.51 8.62 -7.47
N ALA A 75 1.66 8.37 -8.46
CA ALA A 75 1.12 9.42 -9.31
C ALA A 75 0.10 10.24 -8.52
N SER A 76 0.45 11.50 -8.28
CA SER A 76 -0.33 12.54 -7.60
C SER A 76 -0.38 12.46 -6.06
N THR A 77 -0.05 13.63 -5.51
CA THR A 77 0.36 13.99 -4.15
C THR A 77 -0.18 15.39 -3.87
N ALA A 78 -0.94 15.59 -2.79
CA ALA A 78 -1.08 16.88 -2.07
C ALA A 78 -1.82 16.67 -0.75
N ASP A 79 -2.89 15.90 -0.78
CA ASP A 79 -3.68 15.57 0.40
C ASP A 79 -3.98 14.07 0.41
N TRP A 80 -3.90 13.49 1.60
CA TRP A 80 -4.39 12.15 1.90
C TRP A 80 -5.77 11.97 1.27
N PRO A 81 -6.04 10.86 0.56
CA PRO A 81 -7.40 10.63 0.07
C PRO A 81 -8.37 10.70 1.27
N PRO A 82 -9.56 11.29 1.12
CA PRO A 82 -10.52 11.44 2.22
C PRO A 82 -10.86 10.13 2.94
N GLY A 83 -10.65 8.98 2.28
CA GLY A 83 -10.80 7.62 2.83
C GLY A 83 -9.55 7.04 3.49
N ALA A 84 -8.48 7.81 3.70
CA ALA A 84 -7.27 7.33 4.36
C ALA A 84 -7.59 6.92 5.81
N ARG A 85 -7.52 5.61 6.07
CA ARG A 85 -7.87 5.05 7.38
C ARG A 85 -6.89 5.54 8.47
N PRO A 86 -7.38 5.84 9.69
CA PRO A 86 -6.51 6.21 10.79
C PRO A 86 -5.51 5.10 11.12
N ARG A 87 -4.38 5.49 11.72
CA ARG A 87 -3.35 4.57 12.20
C ARG A 87 -3.97 3.48 13.08
N LEU A 88 -3.67 2.22 12.77
CA LEU A 88 -3.74 1.16 13.76
C LEU A 88 -2.51 1.25 14.67
N PRO A 89 -2.64 1.14 16.01
CA PRO A 89 -1.49 1.09 16.89
C PRO A 89 -0.52 -0.02 16.44
N LYS A 90 0.78 0.15 16.71
CA LYS A 90 1.81 -0.82 16.29
C LYS A 90 1.41 -2.23 16.75
N GLY A 91 1.23 -3.16 15.80
CA GLY A 91 0.81 -4.54 16.07
C GLY A 91 -0.70 -4.80 16.10
N TYR A 92 -1.53 -3.82 15.75
CA TYR A 92 -2.99 -3.97 15.66
C TYR A 92 -3.46 -4.10 14.21
N PHE A 93 -4.57 -4.82 14.03
CA PHE A 93 -5.23 -5.09 12.75
C PHE A 93 -6.69 -4.63 12.87
N TYR A 94 -7.27 -4.04 11.81
CA TYR A 94 -8.72 -3.87 11.76
C TYR A 94 -9.34 -5.27 11.60
N PRO A 95 -10.23 -5.72 12.50
CA PRO A 95 -11.02 -6.90 12.24
C PRO A 95 -11.93 -6.65 11.02
N GLU A 96 -12.16 -7.70 10.24
CA GLU A 96 -13.07 -7.65 9.10
C GLU A 96 -14.47 -7.18 9.55
N SER A 97 -15.04 -6.23 8.81
CA SER A 97 -16.46 -5.85 8.86
C SER A 97 -17.13 -6.29 7.57
#